data_AF-A0A7G6X3C8-F1
#
_entry.id   AF-A0A7G6X3C8-F1
#
_cell.length_a   1.000
_cell.length_b   1.000
_cell.length_c   1.000
_cell.angle_alpha   90.00
_cell.angle_beta   90.00
_cell.angle_gamma   90.00
#
_symmetry.space_group_name_H-M   'P 1'
#
loop_
_entity.id
_entity.type
_entity.pdbx_description
1 polymer ?
#
loop_
_entity_poly.entity_id
_entity_poly.type
_entity_poly.pdbx_seq_one_letter_code
_entity_poly.pdbx_strand_id
1 'polypeptide(L)'
;MVSVGVTDGQGFIVPRYIPDEESNEDKYTYNWCHGASGTSLLFLALDHAGVMEIAGESPLRWHRRCLHSVRTSGLPARVSPGFWDNDGRCCGTAGVGDIFLDSWLRSGEKDDLNFALQLADTLVERVVRDGPYAYWRFVEHKAEEPLLPPGIGWMQGAAGIATFLFRASRLTIEGPAATAIPRMETWWALPS
;
A
#
# COMPACT_ATOMS: atom_id res chain seq x y z
N MET A 1 -24.21 -17.76 -5.73
CA MET A 1 -22.75 -17.84 -5.49
C MET A 1 -22.42 -16.73 -4.51
N VAL A 2 -21.82 -17.04 -3.36
CA VAL A 2 -21.43 -16.00 -2.40
C VAL A 2 -20.18 -15.32 -2.95
N SER A 3 -20.27 -14.03 -3.29
CA SER A 3 -19.09 -13.27 -3.71
C SER A 3 -18.28 -12.89 -2.48
N VAL A 4 -17.01 -13.27 -2.46
CA VAL A 4 -16.07 -12.95 -1.36
C VAL A 4 -15.53 -11.52 -1.47
N GLY A 5 -15.84 -10.79 -2.54
CA GLY A 5 -15.42 -9.40 -2.72
C GLY A 5 -16.43 -8.55 -3.49
N VAL A 6 -16.28 -7.23 -3.38
CA VAL A 6 -17.02 -6.28 -4.20
C VAL A 6 -16.28 -6.16 -5.53
N THR A 7 -16.97 -6.49 -6.61
CA THR A 7 -16.45 -6.51 -7.98
C THR A 7 -17.25 -5.58 -8.90
N ASP A 8 -17.98 -4.62 -8.34
CA ASP A 8 -18.67 -3.62 -9.14
C ASP A 8 -17.70 -2.59 -9.74
N GLY A 9 -18.08 -2.04 -10.89
CA GLY A 9 -17.27 -1.07 -11.60
C GLY A 9 -15.87 -1.57 -11.95
N GLN A 10 -14.85 -0.73 -11.73
CA GLN A 10 -13.45 -1.04 -12.03
C GLN A 10 -12.66 -1.54 -10.82
N GLY A 11 -13.27 -1.54 -9.62
CA GLY A 11 -12.59 -1.87 -8.38
C GLY A 11 -12.62 -3.36 -8.03
N PHE A 12 -11.74 -3.75 -7.11
CA PHE A 12 -11.87 -4.97 -6.32
C PHE A 12 -11.44 -4.70 -4.88
N ILE A 13 -12.28 -5.05 -3.91
CA ILE A 13 -11.99 -5.02 -2.47
C ILE A 13 -12.61 -6.25 -1.80
N VAL A 14 -11.93 -6.76 -0.77
CA VAL A 14 -12.39 -7.88 0.05
C VAL A 14 -12.73 -7.37 1.46
N PRO A 15 -13.83 -7.85 2.08
CA PRO A 15 -14.11 -7.53 3.47
C PRO A 15 -13.05 -8.18 4.36
N ARG A 16 -12.72 -7.52 5.47
CA ARG A 16 -11.71 -8.00 6.42
C ARG A 16 -12.17 -9.24 7.18
N TYR A 17 -13.48 -9.38 7.40
CA TYR A 17 -14.10 -10.48 8.15
C TYR A 17 -15.26 -11.09 7.37
N ILE A 18 -15.40 -12.41 7.48
CA ILE A 18 -16.55 -13.18 6.98
C ILE A 18 -16.88 -14.23 8.04
N PRO A 19 -18.06 -14.19 8.68
CA PRO A 19 -19.16 -13.22 8.49
C PRO A 19 -18.81 -11.79 8.96
N ASP A 20 -19.49 -10.80 8.38
CA ASP A 20 -19.20 -9.36 8.55
C ASP A 20 -19.62 -8.80 9.92
N GLU A 21 -20.56 -9.46 10.60
CA GLU A 21 -21.22 -8.95 11.83
C GLU A 21 -20.38 -9.06 13.11
N GLU A 22 -19.17 -9.63 13.05
CA GLU A 22 -18.38 -9.98 14.23
C GLU A 22 -17.32 -8.94 14.65
N SER A 23 -17.20 -7.78 13.96
CA SER A 23 -16.10 -6.84 14.19
C SER A 23 -16.51 -5.37 14.30
N ASN A 24 -15.99 -4.69 15.33
CA ASN A 24 -16.03 -3.21 15.47
C ASN A 24 -14.89 -2.53 14.67
N GLU A 25 -14.52 -3.10 13.53
CA GLU A 25 -13.44 -2.60 12.68
C GLU A 25 -13.95 -2.27 11.30
N ASP A 26 -13.18 -1.47 10.57
CA ASP A 26 -13.54 -1.10 9.22
C ASP A 26 -13.67 -2.33 8.33
N LYS A 27 -14.87 -2.51 7.77
CA LYS A 27 -15.22 -3.62 6.88
C LYS A 27 -14.23 -3.77 5.73
N TYR A 28 -13.83 -2.67 5.13
CA TYR A 28 -12.87 -2.62 4.03
C TYR A 28 -11.68 -1.76 4.41
N THR A 29 -10.48 -2.20 4.06
CA THR A 29 -9.26 -1.40 4.22
C THR A 29 -8.49 -1.31 2.91
N TYR A 30 -7.63 -0.28 2.81
CA TYR A 30 -6.82 -0.02 1.62
C TYR A 30 -5.32 -0.18 1.86
N ASN A 31 -4.94 -0.59 3.07
CA ASN A 31 -3.56 -0.78 3.50
C ASN A 31 -2.94 -2.09 3.01
N TRP A 32 -1.67 -2.33 3.35
CA TRP A 32 -0.91 -3.51 2.94
C TRP A 32 -1.31 -4.78 3.72
N CYS A 33 -1.55 -4.71 5.03
CA CYS A 33 -1.76 -5.92 5.84
C CYS A 33 -3.12 -6.59 5.66
N HIS A 34 -4.17 -5.81 5.43
CA HIS A 34 -5.55 -6.30 5.37
C HIS A 34 -6.37 -5.72 4.20
N GLY A 35 -5.74 -4.91 3.35
CA GLY A 35 -6.44 -4.12 2.34
C GLY A 35 -6.06 -4.45 0.91
N ALA A 36 -6.74 -3.74 -0.01
CA ALA A 36 -6.58 -3.93 -1.44
C ALA A 36 -5.13 -3.76 -1.93
N SER A 37 -4.32 -2.93 -1.25
CA SER A 37 -2.89 -2.83 -1.53
C SER A 37 -2.21 -4.20 -1.36
N GLY A 38 -2.34 -4.85 -0.20
CA GLY A 38 -1.79 -6.18 0.03
C GLY A 38 -2.39 -7.26 -0.85
N THR A 39 -3.73 -7.27 -1.00
CA THR A 39 -4.43 -8.21 -1.87
C THR A 39 -3.93 -8.16 -3.32
N SER A 40 -3.50 -6.98 -3.80
CA SER A 40 -2.95 -6.83 -5.14
C SER A 40 -1.71 -7.70 -5.40
N LEU A 41 -0.93 -8.04 -4.36
CA LEU A 41 0.30 -8.84 -4.47
C LEU A 41 0.01 -10.32 -4.70
N LEU A 42 -1.13 -10.83 -4.23
CA LEU A 42 -1.59 -12.19 -4.52
C LEU A 42 -1.72 -12.40 -6.03
N PHE A 43 -2.33 -11.45 -6.71
CA PHE A 43 -2.56 -11.56 -8.15
C PHE A 43 -1.26 -11.46 -8.97
N LEU A 44 -0.27 -10.70 -8.49
CA LEU A 44 1.07 -10.74 -9.09
C LEU A 44 1.77 -12.08 -8.85
N ALA A 45 1.60 -12.70 -7.69
CA ALA A 45 2.13 -14.04 -7.43
C ALA A 45 1.48 -15.10 -8.33
N LEU A 46 0.17 -15.01 -8.58
CA LEU A 46 -0.55 -15.91 -9.47
C LEU A 46 -0.12 -15.71 -10.94
N ASP A 47 0.08 -14.47 -11.38
CA ASP A 47 0.66 -14.15 -12.69
C ASP A 47 2.06 -14.79 -12.84
N HIS A 48 2.93 -14.59 -11.84
CA HIS A 48 4.27 -15.16 -11.81
C HIS A 48 4.25 -16.70 -11.84
N ALA A 49 3.26 -17.33 -11.21
CA ALA A 49 3.06 -18.78 -11.23
C ALA A 49 2.46 -19.31 -12.55
N GLY A 50 2.16 -18.45 -13.53
CA GLY A 50 1.63 -18.83 -14.83
C GLY A 50 0.13 -19.10 -14.83
N VAL A 51 -0.62 -18.59 -13.86
CA VAL A 51 -2.09 -18.67 -13.85
C VAL A 51 -2.64 -17.76 -14.95
N MET A 52 -3.38 -18.32 -15.89
CA MET A 52 -3.88 -17.57 -17.04
C MET A 52 -5.15 -16.77 -16.72
N GLU A 53 -6.03 -17.31 -15.88
CA GLU A 53 -7.34 -16.72 -15.61
C GLU A 53 -7.83 -17.01 -14.19
N ILE A 54 -8.51 -16.04 -13.60
CA ILE A 54 -9.24 -16.13 -12.34
C ILE A 54 -10.62 -15.53 -12.59
N ALA A 55 -11.68 -16.35 -12.49
CA ALA A 55 -13.05 -15.88 -12.66
C ALA A 55 -13.29 -15.03 -13.94
N GLY A 56 -12.75 -15.44 -15.08
CA GLY A 56 -12.95 -14.76 -16.37
C GLY A 56 -12.02 -13.56 -16.65
N GLU A 57 -11.11 -13.20 -15.75
CA GLU A 57 -10.13 -12.12 -15.95
C GLU A 57 -8.70 -12.58 -15.62
N SER A 58 -7.69 -11.97 -16.23
CA SER A 58 -6.28 -12.30 -15.93
C SER A 58 -5.89 -11.85 -14.52
N PRO A 59 -4.88 -12.48 -13.88
CA PRO A 59 -4.40 -12.01 -12.59
C PRO A 59 -3.95 -10.54 -12.61
N LEU A 60 -3.28 -10.09 -13.68
CA LEU A 60 -2.90 -8.67 -13.82
C LEU A 60 -4.09 -7.73 -13.85
N ARG A 61 -5.21 -8.16 -14.42
CA ARG A 61 -6.43 -7.36 -14.42
C ARG A 61 -6.97 -7.23 -12.99
N TRP A 62 -7.00 -8.32 -12.21
CA TRP A 62 -7.36 -8.26 -10.79
C TRP A 62 -6.42 -7.38 -9.96
N HIS A 63 -5.11 -7.44 -10.20
CA HIS A 63 -4.14 -6.52 -9.59
C HIS A 63 -4.52 -5.06 -9.87
N ARG A 64 -4.83 -4.71 -11.13
CA ARG A 64 -5.26 -3.36 -11.52
C ARG A 64 -6.55 -2.93 -10.84
N ARG A 65 -7.50 -3.85 -10.66
CA ARG A 65 -8.76 -3.58 -9.95
C ARG A 65 -8.53 -3.27 -8.47
N CYS A 66 -7.60 -3.97 -7.80
CA CYS A 66 -7.18 -3.62 -6.44
C CYS A 66 -6.61 -2.20 -6.38
N LEU A 67 -5.66 -1.87 -7.27
CA LEU A 67 -5.02 -0.55 -7.28
C LEU A 67 -6.02 0.57 -7.59
N HIS A 68 -6.99 0.31 -8.47
CA HIS A 68 -8.08 1.24 -8.72
C HIS A 68 -8.83 1.57 -7.41
N SER A 69 -9.25 0.55 -6.65
CA SER A 69 -9.94 0.75 -5.36
C SER A 69 -9.11 1.59 -4.38
N VAL A 70 -7.79 1.36 -4.32
CA VAL A 70 -6.90 2.12 -3.44
C VAL A 70 -6.79 3.56 -3.90
N ARG A 71 -6.59 3.82 -5.19
CA ARG A 71 -6.44 5.18 -5.73
C ARG A 71 -7.72 6.00 -5.59
N THR A 72 -8.89 5.38 -5.72
CA THR A 72 -10.19 6.04 -5.57
C THR A 72 -10.70 6.07 -4.13
N SER A 73 -9.93 5.55 -3.16
CA SER A 73 -10.36 5.46 -1.75
C SER A 73 -10.39 6.81 -1.03
N GLY A 74 -9.68 7.82 -1.54
CA GLY A 74 -9.45 9.12 -0.90
C GLY A 74 -8.10 9.25 -0.18
N LEU A 75 -7.22 8.25 -0.27
CA LEU A 75 -5.85 8.35 0.23
C LEU A 75 -5.03 9.42 -0.52
N PRO A 76 -4.05 10.07 0.15
CA PRO A 76 -3.69 9.92 1.57
C PRO A 76 -4.52 10.78 2.54
N ALA A 77 -5.40 11.65 2.03
CA ALA A 77 -6.19 12.56 2.86
C ALA A 77 -7.16 11.83 3.80
N ARG A 78 -7.68 10.68 3.36
CA ARG A 78 -8.53 9.81 4.17
C ARG A 78 -7.70 8.94 5.10
N VAL A 79 -7.66 9.32 6.37
CA VAL A 79 -6.98 8.54 7.43
C VAL A 79 -7.90 7.54 8.14
N SER A 80 -9.22 7.62 7.93
CA SER A 80 -10.26 6.70 8.42
C SER A 80 -11.61 7.03 7.74
N PRO A 81 -12.58 6.09 7.58
CA PRO A 81 -12.48 4.65 7.80
C PRO A 81 -11.76 3.94 6.65
N GLY A 82 -11.21 2.76 6.89
CA GLY A 82 -10.53 1.91 5.90
C GLY A 82 -9.05 2.24 5.71
N PHE A 83 -8.54 3.14 6.53
CA PHE A 83 -7.12 3.39 6.72
C PHE A 83 -6.87 3.71 8.18
N TRP A 84 -5.61 3.68 8.59
CA TRP A 84 -5.20 4.13 9.92
C TRP A 84 -4.37 5.38 9.75
N ASP A 85 -4.47 6.31 10.69
CA ASP A 85 -3.59 7.48 10.75
C ASP A 85 -2.18 7.05 11.19
N ASN A 86 -1.52 6.34 10.27
CA ASN A 86 -0.25 5.64 10.40
C ASN A 86 0.49 5.78 9.06
N ASP A 87 1.79 6.01 9.14
CA ASP A 87 2.63 6.22 7.96
C ASP A 87 3.52 5.01 7.62
N GLY A 88 3.54 3.99 8.49
CA GLY A 88 4.33 2.76 8.34
C GLY A 88 3.86 1.81 7.22
N ARG A 89 4.57 0.69 7.07
CA ARG A 89 4.30 -0.27 5.98
C ARG A 89 3.04 -1.09 6.18
N CYS A 90 2.74 -1.50 7.40
CA CYS A 90 1.67 -2.47 7.69
C CYS A 90 0.30 -1.88 7.35
N CYS A 91 -0.06 -0.79 8.05
CA CYS A 91 -1.38 -0.18 7.97
C CYS A 91 -1.38 1.19 7.28
N GLY A 92 -0.22 1.67 6.82
CA GLY A 92 0.01 3.08 6.56
C GLY A 92 0.56 3.45 5.19
N THR A 93 0.81 4.76 5.03
CA THR A 93 1.13 5.43 3.77
C THR A 93 2.31 4.78 3.02
N ALA A 94 3.40 4.43 3.71
CA ALA A 94 4.58 3.85 3.08
C ALA A 94 4.31 2.49 2.43
N GLY A 95 3.44 1.65 3.04
CA GLY A 95 3.11 0.34 2.50
C GLY A 95 2.33 0.41 1.20
N VAL A 96 1.40 1.37 1.13
CA VAL A 96 0.64 1.66 -0.10
C VAL A 96 1.58 2.22 -1.16
N GLY A 97 2.40 3.21 -0.81
CA GLY A 97 3.35 3.84 -1.71
C GLY A 97 4.30 2.84 -2.37
N ASP A 98 4.84 1.90 -1.60
CA ASP A 98 5.73 0.86 -2.13
C ASP A 98 5.07 -0.04 -3.18
N ILE A 99 3.78 -0.36 -3.03
CA ILE A 99 3.05 -1.18 -3.99
C ILE A 99 2.83 -0.44 -5.30
N PHE A 100 2.47 0.84 -5.24
CA PHE A 100 2.32 1.65 -6.44
C PHE A 100 3.66 1.87 -7.14
N LEU A 101 4.74 2.02 -6.37
CA LEU A 101 6.09 2.09 -6.91
C LEU A 101 6.47 0.79 -7.64
N ASP A 102 6.20 -0.37 -7.03
CA ASP A 102 6.42 -1.69 -7.66
C ASP A 102 5.56 -1.83 -8.93
N SER A 103 4.31 -1.37 -8.92
CA SER A 103 3.42 -1.43 -10.09
C SER A 103 3.90 -0.55 -11.24
N TRP A 104 4.39 0.66 -10.95
CA TRP A 104 5.02 1.50 -11.97
C TRP A 104 6.28 0.85 -12.52
N LEU A 105 7.18 0.33 -11.67
CA LEU A 105 8.39 -0.37 -12.13
C LEU A 105 8.05 -1.54 -13.07
N ARG A 106 6.96 -2.25 -12.81
CA ARG A 106 6.49 -3.37 -13.64
C ARG A 106 5.86 -2.97 -14.97
N SER A 107 5.11 -1.87 -15.00
CA SER A 107 4.18 -1.56 -16.10
C SER A 107 4.47 -0.25 -16.85
N GLY A 108 5.23 0.66 -16.25
CA GLY A 108 5.44 2.01 -16.77
C GLY A 108 4.23 2.94 -16.63
N GLU A 109 3.14 2.52 -15.98
CA GLU A 109 1.92 3.32 -15.81
C GLU A 109 2.20 4.58 -14.97
N LYS A 110 2.12 5.76 -15.62
CA LYS A 110 2.53 7.02 -15.01
C LYS A 110 1.69 7.41 -13.79
N ASP A 111 0.40 7.05 -13.79
CA ASP A 111 -0.49 7.34 -12.68
C ASP A 111 -0.08 6.59 -11.40
N ASP A 112 0.54 5.41 -11.53
CA ASP A 112 1.08 4.70 -10.37
C ASP A 112 2.27 5.43 -9.77
N LEU A 113 3.18 5.93 -10.62
CA LEU A 113 4.31 6.73 -10.16
C LEU A 113 3.85 8.02 -9.49
N ASN A 114 2.93 8.75 -10.13
CA ASN A 114 2.39 10.00 -9.59
C ASN A 114 1.77 9.78 -8.21
N PHE A 115 0.99 8.71 -8.05
CA PHE A 115 0.39 8.39 -6.76
C PHE A 115 1.43 7.96 -5.73
N ALA A 116 2.42 7.13 -6.10
CA ALA A 116 3.52 6.78 -5.22
C ALA A 116 4.31 8.01 -4.74
N LEU A 117 4.62 8.95 -5.64
CA LEU A 117 5.31 10.19 -5.28
C LEU A 117 4.45 11.08 -4.38
N GLN A 118 3.15 11.20 -4.63
CA GLN A 118 2.23 11.91 -3.74
C GLN A 118 2.25 11.34 -2.31
N LEU A 119 2.29 10.01 -2.17
CA LEU A 119 2.39 9.34 -0.87
C LEU A 119 3.76 9.58 -0.23
N ALA A 120 4.84 9.63 -1.02
CA ALA A 120 6.18 9.97 -0.54
C ALA A 120 6.25 11.42 -0.03
N ASP A 121 5.70 12.37 -0.78
CA ASP A 121 5.61 13.78 -0.37
C ASP A 121 4.83 13.93 0.94
N THR A 122 3.70 13.22 1.06
CA THR A 122 2.90 13.19 2.30
C THR A 122 3.73 12.72 3.51
N LEU A 123 4.56 11.70 3.33
CA LEU A 123 5.45 11.22 4.41
C LEU A 123 6.52 12.25 4.77
N VAL A 124 7.07 12.97 3.79
CA VAL A 124 8.04 14.05 4.03
C VAL A 124 7.38 15.23 4.74
N GLU A 125 6.12 15.55 4.42
CA GLU A 125 5.35 16.60 5.10
C GLU A 125 5.02 16.25 6.55
N ARG A 126 4.72 14.98 6.83
CA ARG A 126 4.34 14.49 8.18
C ARG A 126 5.52 14.21 9.11
N VAL A 127 6.76 14.31 8.63
CA VAL A 127 7.94 14.01 9.44
C VAL A 127 8.07 14.99 10.62
N VAL A 128 8.23 14.46 11.82
CA VAL A 128 8.61 15.25 12.99
C VAL A 128 10.12 15.40 12.99
N ARG A 129 10.60 16.65 13.04
CA ARG A 129 12.02 16.98 13.12
C ARG A 129 12.34 17.53 14.50
N ASP A 130 13.31 16.92 15.18
CA ASP A 130 13.77 17.34 16.50
C ASP A 130 15.30 17.24 16.56
N GLY A 131 15.97 18.38 16.42
CA GLY A 131 17.42 18.45 16.32
C GLY A 131 17.96 17.55 15.20
N PRO A 132 18.83 16.56 15.49
CA PRO A 132 19.36 15.63 14.49
C PRO A 132 18.39 14.50 14.12
N TYR A 133 17.23 14.40 14.77
CA TYR A 133 16.29 13.30 14.60
C TYR A 133 15.17 13.67 13.62
N ALA A 134 14.79 12.68 12.81
CA ALA A 134 13.60 12.70 11.98
C ALA A 134 12.81 11.41 12.24
N TYR A 135 11.54 11.53 12.63
CA TYR A 135 10.71 10.38 12.96
C TYR A 135 9.23 10.62 12.63
N TRP A 136 8.47 9.54 12.61
CA TRP A 136 7.02 9.55 12.42
C TRP A 136 6.37 9.01 13.69
N ARG A 137 5.16 9.50 13.96
CA ARG A 137 4.31 9.03 15.06
C ARG A 137 2.97 8.64 14.47
N PHE A 138 2.35 7.63 15.06
CA PHE A 138 1.08 7.08 14.58
C PHE A 138 -0.01 7.31 15.62
N VAL A 139 -1.26 7.31 15.18
CA VAL A 139 -2.42 7.48 16.04
C VAL A 139 -3.20 6.17 16.10
N GLU A 140 -3.30 5.60 17.30
CA GLU A 140 -4.23 4.51 17.63
C GLU A 140 -5.56 5.12 18.06
N HIS A 141 -6.45 5.34 17.10
CA HIS A 141 -7.73 6.04 17.28
C HIS A 141 -8.67 5.40 18.32
N LYS A 142 -8.41 4.16 18.75
CA LYS A 142 -9.18 3.48 19.81
C LYS A 142 -8.62 3.69 21.23
N ALA A 143 -7.44 4.27 21.38
CA ALA A 143 -6.83 4.52 22.69
C ALA A 143 -7.21 5.91 23.25
N GLU A 144 -7.28 6.01 24.57
CA GLU A 144 -7.56 7.28 25.28
C GLU A 144 -6.41 8.30 25.08
N GLU A 145 -5.17 7.82 25.07
CA GLU A 145 -3.98 8.56 24.65
C GLU A 145 -3.49 8.00 23.31
N PRO A 146 -4.02 8.49 22.17
CA PRO A 146 -3.90 7.76 20.91
C PRO A 146 -2.54 7.93 20.22
N LEU A 147 -1.75 8.94 20.60
CA LEU A 147 -0.50 9.26 19.91
C LEU A 147 0.67 8.39 20.41
N LEU A 148 1.08 7.42 19.59
CA LEU A 148 2.13 6.48 19.92
C LEU A 148 3.53 7.13 19.93
N PRO A 149 4.50 6.61 20.72
CA PRO A 149 5.89 7.00 20.62
C PRO A 149 6.47 6.61 19.24
N PRO A 150 7.54 7.28 18.77
CA PRO A 150 8.17 6.93 17.50
C PRO A 150 8.75 5.51 17.54
N GLY A 151 8.45 4.73 16.50
CA GLY A 151 8.98 3.38 16.32
C GLY A 151 10.10 3.34 15.27
N ILE A 152 11.07 2.44 15.43
CA ILE A 152 12.16 2.22 14.46
C ILE A 152 11.93 1.02 13.53
N GLY A 153 10.89 0.23 13.77
CA GLY A 153 10.68 -1.06 13.12
C GLY A 153 10.38 -1.00 11.62
N TRP A 154 10.50 -2.15 10.96
CA TRP A 154 10.20 -2.31 9.54
C TRP A 154 8.70 -2.12 9.24
N MET A 155 7.83 -2.88 9.90
CA MET A 155 6.40 -2.88 9.61
C MET A 155 5.69 -1.60 10.09
N GLN A 156 6.09 -1.09 11.25
CA GLN A 156 5.49 0.07 11.91
C GLN A 156 6.62 0.92 12.50
N GLY A 157 7.27 1.72 11.66
CA GLY A 157 8.34 2.61 12.11
C GLY A 157 9.21 3.18 11.01
N ALA A 158 10.21 3.94 11.44
CA ALA A 158 11.08 4.74 10.58
C ALA A 158 11.83 3.90 9.52
N ALA A 159 12.25 2.66 9.82
CA ALA A 159 13.01 1.85 8.85
C ALA A 159 12.20 1.53 7.59
N GLY A 160 10.92 1.17 7.75
CA GLY A 160 10.04 0.89 6.62
C GLY A 160 9.69 2.13 5.81
N ILE A 161 9.42 3.25 6.51
CA ILE A 161 9.11 4.55 5.89
C ILE A 161 10.31 5.07 5.10
N ALA A 162 11.49 5.08 5.73
CA ALA A 162 12.73 5.54 5.10
C ALA A 162 13.08 4.69 3.87
N THR A 163 12.82 3.38 3.92
CA THR A 163 13.07 2.52 2.76
C THR A 163 12.21 2.91 1.57
N PHE A 164 10.89 3.11 1.76
CA PHE A 164 10.03 3.60 0.69
C PHE A 164 10.52 4.96 0.15
N LEU A 165 10.86 5.90 1.04
CA LEU A 165 11.38 7.21 0.64
C LEU A 165 12.69 7.13 -0.15
N PHE A 166 13.63 6.27 0.23
CA PHE A 166 14.87 6.05 -0.53
C PHE A 166 14.58 5.45 -1.91
N ARG A 167 13.63 4.52 -2.00
CA ARG A 167 13.24 3.94 -3.29
C ARG A 167 12.60 4.98 -4.21
N ALA A 168 11.71 5.82 -3.69
CA ALA A 168 11.11 6.92 -4.45
C ALA A 168 12.17 7.96 -4.85
N SER A 169 13.02 8.39 -3.91
CA SER A 169 14.10 9.35 -4.13
C SER A 169 15.05 8.89 -5.23
N ARG A 170 15.37 7.59 -5.28
CA ARG A 170 16.22 7.03 -6.32
C ARG A 170 15.70 7.32 -7.73
N LEU A 171 14.38 7.29 -7.95
CA LEU A 171 13.79 7.62 -9.25
C LEU A 171 13.91 9.10 -9.59
N THR A 172 13.89 9.96 -8.58
CA THR A 172 14.09 11.41 -8.78
C THR A 172 15.53 11.76 -9.15
N ILE A 173 16.50 10.92 -8.75
CA ILE A 173 17.94 11.12 -8.97
C ILE A 173 18.42 10.42 -10.25
N GLU A 174 18.10 9.13 -10.40
CA GLU A 174 18.55 8.28 -11.50
C GLU A 174 17.58 8.27 -12.69
N GLY A 175 16.37 8.81 -12.50
CA GLY A 175 15.31 8.82 -13.50
C GLY A 175 14.56 7.49 -13.63
N PRO A 176 13.65 7.39 -14.62
CA PRO A 176 12.81 6.21 -14.86
C PRO A 176 13.57 4.90 -15.12
N ALA A 177 14.85 4.98 -15.48
CA ALA A 177 15.71 3.83 -15.77
C ALA A 177 16.41 3.26 -14.53
N ALA A 178 16.16 3.80 -13.34
CA ALA A 178 16.70 3.29 -12.09
C ALA A 178 16.39 1.78 -11.94
N THR A 179 17.42 0.99 -11.65
CA THR A 179 17.29 -0.46 -11.46
C THR A 179 16.31 -0.77 -10.33
N ALA A 180 15.30 -1.60 -10.58
CA ALA A 180 14.45 -2.10 -9.51
C ALA A 180 15.28 -3.01 -8.57
N ILE A 181 15.23 -2.75 -7.25
CA ILE A 181 15.87 -3.63 -6.26
C ILE A 181 14.81 -4.60 -5.72
N PRO A 182 14.95 -5.91 -5.97
CA PRO A 182 14.05 -6.90 -5.41
C PRO A 182 14.16 -6.95 -3.89
N ARG A 183 13.02 -7.16 -3.23
CA ARG A 183 12.90 -7.29 -1.77
C ARG A 183 12.37 -8.67 -1.44
N MET A 184 12.79 -9.22 -0.29
CA MET A 184 12.44 -10.60 0.07
C MET A 184 10.94 -10.84 0.12
N GLU A 185 10.15 -9.83 0.45
CA GLU A 185 8.71 -9.92 0.63
C GLU A 185 7.88 -9.60 -0.62
N THR A 186 8.49 -9.12 -1.72
CA THR A 186 7.79 -8.81 -2.98
C THR A 186 8.62 -9.07 -4.25
N TRP A 187 9.61 -9.97 -4.21
CA TRP A 187 10.52 -10.21 -5.35
C TRP A 187 9.81 -10.59 -6.65
N TRP A 188 8.64 -11.22 -6.58
CA TRP A 188 7.80 -11.60 -7.74
C TRP A 188 6.98 -10.44 -8.33
N ALA A 189 6.94 -9.28 -7.66
CA ALA A 189 6.13 -8.14 -8.07
C ALA A 189 6.84 -7.21 -9.07
N LEU A 190 8.14 -7.38 -9.24
CA LEU A 190 8.97 -6.60 -10.16
C LEU A 190 8.99 -7.24 -11.57
N PRO A 191 9.41 -6.49 -12.62
CA PRO A 191 9.63 -7.07 -13.94
C PRO A 191 10.52 -8.32 -13.87
N SER A 192 10.15 -9.35 -14.63
CA SER A 192 10.97 -10.52 -14.91
C SER A 192 12.22 -10.18 -15.71
#